data_AF-A0A3B3WZ19-F1
#
_entry.id   AF-A0A3B3WZ19-F1
#
_cell.length_a   1.000
_cell.length_b   1.000
_cell.length_c   1.000
_cell.angle_alpha   90.00
_cell.angle_beta   90.00
_cell.angle_gamma   90.00
#
_symmetry.space_group_name_H-M   'P 1'
#
loop_
_entity.id
_entity.type
_entity.pdbx_description
1 polymer ?
#
loop_
_entity_poly.entity_id
_entity_poly.type
_entity_poly.pdbx_seq_one_letter_code
_entity_poly.pdbx_strand_id
1 'polypeptide(L)'
;MQGLFPWVGVGEIRSHVEINRYGLLRLINSTHQLANGTMRELTELRKMALQNRVVLDFLTASQGGVCKKIGPACCTFVPDETGTGGTISDALHELEELKHYATITWKD
;
A
#
# COMPACT_ATOMS: atom_id res chain seq x y z
N MET A 1 -38.87 22.86 0.96
CA MET A 1 -39.48 22.44 2.25
C MET A 1 -38.45 22.27 3.38
N GLN A 2 -37.14 22.35 3.13
CA GLN A 2 -36.07 22.21 4.14
C GLN A 2 -35.93 23.41 5.10
N GLY A 3 -36.50 24.58 4.78
CA GLY A 3 -36.36 25.79 5.59
C GLY A 3 -37.41 25.99 6.69
N LEU A 4 -38.51 25.23 6.69
CA LEU A 4 -39.61 25.42 7.65
C LEU A 4 -39.36 24.70 8.99
N PHE A 5 -38.57 23.62 8.96
CA PHE A 5 -38.29 22.77 10.11
C PHE A 5 -36.79 22.51 10.19
N PRO A 6 -36.04 23.26 11.03
CA PRO A 6 -34.58 23.16 11.11
C PRO A 6 -34.06 21.73 11.39
N TRP A 7 -34.83 20.91 12.12
CA TRP A 7 -34.45 19.52 12.41
C TRP A 7 -34.38 18.63 11.17
N VAL A 8 -35.16 18.92 10.12
CA VAL A 8 -35.13 18.16 8.86
C VAL A 8 -33.78 18.34 8.17
N GLY A 9 -33.28 19.59 8.12
CA GLY A 9 -31.96 19.89 7.56
C GLY A 9 -30.83 19.22 8.35
N VAL A 10 -30.90 19.24 9.70
CA VAL A 10 -29.90 18.58 10.56
C VAL A 10 -29.90 17.06 10.36
N GLY A 11 -31.07 16.44 10.20
CA GLY A 11 -31.20 15.01 9.95
C GLY A 11 -30.61 14.58 8.59
N GLU A 12 -30.83 15.36 7.54
CA GLU A 12 -30.27 15.13 6.20
C GLU A 12 -28.73 15.21 6.23
N ILE A 13 -28.18 16.25 6.87
CA ILE A 13 -26.72 16.39 7.04
C ILE A 13 -26.13 15.20 7.80
N ARG A 14 -26.76 14.77 8.89
CA ARG A 14 -26.32 13.58 9.65
C ARG A 14 -26.28 12.34 8.76
N SER A 15 -27.29 12.14 7.91
CA SER A 15 -27.32 10.99 7.00
C SER A 15 -26.17 11.02 5.99
N HIS A 16 -25.88 12.17 5.40
CA HIS A 16 -24.75 12.32 4.48
C HIS A 16 -23.40 12.07 5.16
N VAL A 17 -23.22 12.55 6.40
CA VAL A 17 -22.01 12.29 7.19
C VAL A 17 -21.82 10.80 7.45
N GLU A 18 -22.89 10.08 7.85
CA GLU A 18 -22.81 8.63 8.07
C GLU A 18 -22.51 7.86 6.79
N ILE A 19 -23.17 8.17 5.68
CA ILE A 19 -22.91 7.49 4.39
C ILE A 19 -21.47 7.71 3.96
N ASN A 20 -20.95 8.93 4.07
CA ASN A 20 -19.56 9.24 3.76
C ASN A 20 -18.58 8.51 4.70
N ARG A 21 -18.92 8.37 5.99
CA ARG A 21 -18.13 7.60 6.95
C ARG A 21 -18.04 6.12 6.56
N TYR A 22 -19.17 5.50 6.23
CA TYR A 22 -19.19 4.11 5.78
C TYR A 22 -18.40 3.94 4.47
N GLY A 23 -18.53 4.88 3.53
CA GLY A 23 -17.75 4.91 2.31
C GLY A 23 -16.24 4.98 2.56
N LEU A 24 -15.81 5.88 3.46
CA LEU A 24 -14.42 6.06 3.85
C LEU A 24 -13.85 4.80 4.53
N LEU A 25 -14.55 4.23 5.50
CA LEU A 25 -14.10 3.01 6.19
C LEU A 25 -13.95 1.83 5.22
N ARG A 26 -14.89 1.70 4.27
CA ARG A 26 -14.81 0.67 3.22
C ARG A 26 -13.61 0.91 2.32
N LEU A 27 -13.37 2.15 1.90
CA LEU A 27 -12.23 2.52 1.07
C LEU A 27 -10.91 2.22 1.78
N ILE A 28 -10.78 2.58 3.06
CA ILE A 28 -9.57 2.30 3.84
C ILE A 28 -9.32 0.80 3.93
N ASN A 29 -10.34 0.01 4.26
CA ASN A 29 -10.18 -1.45 4.37
C ASN A 29 -9.81 -2.10 3.03
N SER A 30 -10.45 -1.68 1.92
CA SER A 30 -10.11 -2.17 0.58
C SER A 30 -8.70 -1.77 0.16
N THR A 31 -8.28 -0.53 0.45
CA THR A 31 -6.94 -0.03 0.13
C THR A 31 -5.87 -0.76 0.95
N HIS A 32 -6.12 -1.01 2.23
CA HIS A 32 -5.24 -1.77 3.10
C HIS A 32 -5.03 -3.21 2.60
N GLN A 33 -6.12 -3.89 2.19
CA GLN A 33 -6.03 -5.23 1.60
C GLN A 33 -5.24 -5.24 0.29
N LEU A 34 -5.48 -4.26 -0.59
CA LEU A 34 -4.75 -4.11 -1.85
C LEU A 34 -3.26 -3.89 -1.59
N ALA A 35 -2.90 -2.90 -0.77
CA ALA A 35 -1.51 -2.57 -0.47
C ALA A 35 -0.75 -3.74 0.18
N ASN A 36 -1.37 -4.45 1.13
CA ASN A 36 -0.78 -5.64 1.73
C ASN A 36 -0.60 -6.79 0.71
N GLY A 37 -1.57 -6.99 -0.19
CA GLY A 37 -1.45 -7.94 -1.29
C GLY A 37 -0.29 -7.61 -2.23
N THR A 38 -0.22 -6.36 -2.69
CA THR A 38 0.85 -5.87 -3.57
C THR A 38 2.23 -5.99 -2.90
N MET A 39 2.35 -5.66 -1.61
CA MET A 39 3.61 -5.81 -0.87
C MET A 39 4.11 -7.25 -0.87
N ARG A 40 3.22 -8.22 -0.66
CA ARG A 40 3.56 -9.66 -0.70
C ARG A 40 4.03 -10.08 -2.09
N GLU A 41 3.30 -9.69 -3.13
CA GLU A 41 3.68 -10.02 -4.51
C GLU A 41 5.02 -9.42 -4.90
N LEU A 42 5.26 -8.14 -4.58
CA LEU A 42 6.54 -7.48 -4.86
C LEU A 42 7.71 -8.14 -4.12
N THR A 43 7.49 -8.58 -2.88
CA THR A 43 8.49 -9.30 -2.09
C THR A 43 8.91 -10.61 -2.76
N GLU A 44 7.93 -11.39 -3.21
CA GLU A 44 8.20 -12.67 -3.88
C GLU A 44 8.81 -12.48 -5.27
N LEU A 45 8.30 -11.53 -6.06
CA LEU A 45 8.89 -11.16 -7.36
C LEU A 45 10.33 -10.72 -7.22
N ARG A 46 10.65 -9.95 -6.17
CA ARG A 46 12.03 -9.55 -5.86
C ARG A 46 12.91 -10.76 -5.53
N LYS A 47 12.43 -11.69 -4.71
CA LYS A 47 13.18 -12.93 -4.41
C LYS A 47 13.46 -13.72 -5.69
N MET A 48 12.46 -13.89 -6.54
CA MET A 48 12.62 -14.56 -7.84
C MET A 48 13.62 -13.82 -8.73
N ALA A 49 13.57 -12.49 -8.80
CA ALA A 49 14.51 -11.69 -9.59
C ALA A 49 15.96 -11.85 -9.07
N LEU A 50 16.17 -11.88 -7.75
CA LEU A 50 17.49 -12.11 -7.15
C LEU A 50 17.99 -13.53 -7.40
N GLN A 51 17.13 -14.55 -7.27
CA GLN A 51 17.48 -15.93 -7.60
C GLN A 51 17.87 -16.08 -9.07
N ASN A 52 17.07 -15.49 -9.98
CA ASN A 52 17.36 -15.48 -11.41
C ASN A 52 18.70 -14.81 -11.70
N ARG A 53 19.03 -13.71 -11.00
CA ARG A 53 20.32 -13.04 -11.15
C ARG A 53 21.49 -13.94 -10.76
N VAL A 54 21.39 -14.68 -9.66
CA VAL A 54 22.44 -15.63 -9.23
C VAL A 54 22.65 -16.72 -10.27
N VAL A 55 21.57 -17.30 -10.81
CA VAL A 55 21.65 -18.33 -11.86
C VAL A 55 22.27 -17.76 -13.13
N LEU A 56 21.84 -16.58 -13.56
CA LEU A 56 22.39 -15.92 -14.75
C LEU A 56 23.87 -15.55 -14.58
N ASP A 57 24.28 -15.10 -13.38
CA ASP A 57 25.67 -14.81 -13.06
C ASP A 57 26.52 -16.08 -13.12
N PHE A 58 26.00 -17.21 -12.62
CA PHE A 58 26.66 -18.50 -12.73
C PHE A 58 26.82 -18.95 -14.19
N LEU A 59 25.75 -18.88 -15.00
CA LEU A 59 25.77 -19.25 -16.42
C LEU A 59 26.70 -18.36 -17.25
N THR A 60 26.88 -17.11 -16.84
CA THR A 60 27.71 -16.12 -17.54
C THR A 60 29.06 -15.90 -16.88
N ALA A 61 29.43 -16.72 -15.89
CA ALA A 61 30.67 -16.58 -15.12
C ALA A 61 31.91 -16.54 -16.02
N SER A 62 31.97 -17.38 -17.06
CA SER A 62 33.06 -17.41 -18.05
C SER A 62 33.19 -16.12 -18.88
N GLN A 63 32.11 -15.35 -18.97
CA GLN A 63 32.03 -14.07 -19.71
C GLN A 63 32.11 -12.86 -18.76
N GLY A 64 32.43 -13.08 -17.48
CA GLY A 64 32.52 -12.03 -16.46
C GLY A 64 31.19 -11.70 -15.77
N GLY A 65 30.22 -12.62 -15.79
CA GLY A 65 28.92 -12.49 -15.15
C GLY A 65 27.94 -11.59 -15.92
N VAL A 66 26.75 -11.43 -15.37
CA VAL A 66 25.69 -10.56 -15.90
C VAL A 66 26.17 -9.12 -15.92
N CYS A 67 27.04 -8.75 -14.98
CA CYS A 67 27.51 -7.39 -14.84
C CYS A 67 28.39 -6.90 -15.98
N LYS A 68 29.29 -7.75 -16.45
CA LYS A 68 30.14 -7.41 -17.59
C LYS A 68 29.36 -7.36 -18.91
N LYS A 69 28.23 -8.08 -18.98
CA LYS A 69 27.30 -8.04 -20.12
C LYS A 69 26.36 -6.83 -20.12
N ILE A 70 25.80 -6.46 -18.97
CA ILE A 70 24.88 -5.32 -18.86
C ILE A 70 25.63 -3.98 -18.84
N GLY A 71 26.85 -3.95 -18.28
CA GLY A 71 27.65 -2.74 -18.18
C GLY A 71 27.17 -1.82 -17.04
N PRO A 72 27.13 -0.49 -17.22
CA PRO A 72 26.95 0.48 -16.12
C PRO A 72 25.59 0.42 -15.42
N ALA A 73 24.57 -0.18 -16.05
CA ALA A 73 23.26 -0.40 -15.43
C ALA A 73 23.20 -1.67 -14.56
N CYS A 74 24.29 -2.46 -14.52
CA CYS A 74 24.39 -3.59 -13.62
C CYS A 74 24.53 -3.12 -12.17
N CYS A 75 24.06 -3.94 -11.21
CA CYS A 75 24.16 -3.69 -9.78
C CYS A 75 23.23 -2.62 -9.24
N THR A 76 22.12 -2.34 -9.93
CA THR A 76 20.98 -1.68 -9.29
C THR A 76 20.57 -2.47 -8.05
N PHE A 77 20.68 -1.82 -6.89
CA PHE A 77 20.21 -2.37 -5.64
C PHE A 77 18.69 -2.50 -5.74
N VAL A 78 18.17 -3.72 -5.58
CA VAL A 78 16.73 -3.93 -5.46
C VAL A 78 16.42 -3.74 -3.99
N PRO A 79 15.68 -2.70 -3.57
CA PRO A 79 15.46 -2.40 -2.16
C PRO A 79 14.46 -3.36 -1.51
N ASP A 80 14.66 -3.63 -0.22
CA ASP A 80 13.74 -4.44 0.58
C ASP A 80 12.78 -3.55 1.35
N GLU A 81 11.64 -3.26 0.75
CA GLU A 81 10.63 -2.41 1.37
C GLU A 81 9.82 -3.15 2.46
N THR A 82 10.16 -4.41 2.78
CA THR A 82 9.48 -5.19 3.84
C THR A 82 10.00 -4.89 5.24
N GLY A 83 11.15 -4.21 5.36
CA GLY A 83 11.72 -3.76 6.63
C GLY A 83 11.11 -2.45 7.14
N THR A 84 11.50 -2.04 8.36
CA THR A 84 11.17 -0.72 8.91
C THR A 84 11.71 0.38 7.99
N GLY A 85 10.82 1.26 7.49
CA GLY A 85 11.16 2.36 6.58
C GLY A 85 10.88 2.10 5.10
N GLY A 86 10.08 1.08 4.77
CA GLY A 86 9.59 0.85 3.41
C GLY A 86 8.34 1.69 3.12
N THR A 87 8.31 2.35 1.96
CA THR A 87 7.23 3.31 1.60
C THR A 87 5.81 2.74 1.68
N ILE A 88 5.63 1.46 1.32
CA ILE A 88 4.33 0.77 1.38
C ILE A 88 3.98 0.34 2.81
N SER A 89 4.97 -0.08 3.60
CA SER A 89 4.79 -0.49 5.00
C SER A 89 4.38 0.70 5.87
N ASP A 90 5.03 1.85 5.67
CA ASP A 90 4.72 3.10 6.37
C ASP A 90 3.31 3.58 6.02
N ALA A 91 2.93 3.57 4.74
CA ALA A 91 1.58 3.91 4.30
C ALA A 91 0.50 2.96 4.86
N LEU A 92 0.81 1.66 5.00
CA LEU A 92 -0.09 0.71 5.65
C LEU A 92 -0.30 1.05 7.14
N HIS A 93 0.75 1.47 7.83
CA HIS A 93 0.67 1.89 9.23
C HIS A 93 -0.23 3.13 9.37
N GLU A 94 -0.01 4.15 8.55
CA GLU A 94 -0.85 5.36 8.52
C GLU A 94 -2.31 5.05 8.20
N LEU A 95 -2.59 4.12 7.30
CA LEU A 95 -3.96 3.69 7.00
C LEU A 95 -4.63 3.00 8.19
N GLU A 96 -3.88 2.20 8.97
CA GLU A 96 -4.42 1.56 10.17
C GLU A 96 -4.70 2.59 11.27
N GLU A 97 -3.83 3.59 11.44
CA GLU A 97 -4.09 4.74 12.32
C GLU A 97 -5.34 5.52 11.89
N LEU A 98 -5.49 5.81 10.59
CA LEU A 98 -6.64 6.52 10.06
C LEU A 98 -7.95 5.73 10.28
N LYS A 99 -7.90 4.41 10.10
CA LYS A 99 -9.03 3.52 10.42
C LYS A 99 -9.38 3.56 11.90
N HIS A 100 -8.39 3.53 12.78
CA HIS A 100 -8.61 3.67 14.22
C HIS A 100 -9.23 5.02 14.56
N TYR A 101 -8.70 6.12 14.04
CA TYR A 101 -9.28 7.46 14.21
C TYR A 101 -10.74 7.54 13.74
N ALA A 102 -11.03 7.10 12.51
CA ALA A 102 -12.38 7.15 11.94
C ALA A 102 -13.40 6.26 12.69
N THR A 103 -12.94 5.23 13.40
CA THR A 103 -13.81 4.36 14.21
C THR A 103 -14.05 4.88 15.63
N ILE A 104 -13.06 5.54 16.26
CA ILE A 104 -13.19 6.06 17.63
C ILE A 104 -13.86 7.44 17.68
N THR A 105 -13.60 8.33 16.72
CA THR A 105 -14.08 9.72 16.74
C THR A 105 -15.60 9.85 16.59
N TRP A 106 -16.25 8.82 16.03
CA TRP A 106 -17.68 8.84 15.72
C TRP A 106 -18.45 7.76 16.49
N LYS A 107 -17.97 7.44 17.70
CA LYS A 107 -18.59 6.45 18.59
C LYS A 107 -19.64 7.07 19.54
N ASP A 108 -19.87 8.38 19.45
CA ASP A 108 -20.84 9.14 20.24
C ASP A 108 -22.15 9.42 19.48
#